data_AF-A0A960YW20-F1
#
_entry.id   AF-A0A960YW20-F1
#
_cell.length_a   1.000
_cell.length_b   1.000
_cell.length_c   1.000
_cell.angle_alpha   90.00
_cell.angle_beta   90.00
_cell.angle_gamma   90.00
#
_symmetry.space_group_name_H-M   'P 1'
#
loop_
_entity.id
_entity.type
_entity.pdbx_description
1 polymer ?
#
loop_
_entity_poly.entity_id
_entity_poly.type
_entity_poly.pdbx_seq_one_letter_code
_entity_poly.pdbx_strand_id
1 'polypeptide(L)'
;MINKLFPIFALFILIISINAEDLKDPSFLFIKDAKKMQLNIAQAIADESEEEEDDVSSNAGAKTSSEVKTKGSSKPNVPSSHNQWTKVEVQEVSPEKRNNLIREGLAAIKMHEDKNRNSSVKHISRILLSNPYPEVRTEAARALGRMGKGLKALHKAIKSDGYEVRQQAYQSIEIIGSRYSLKYFTSGVKSTDPLIKKSSYRGIGKTKSSIGRDIILKKGLSEEDPEVLSAALTGLGYYSKKEDLGIFQKFLDSDSEPHIIGAIQGLGYSTQPLAINMLLNSLEKNPKYEPEVINSLSKKRNLASTLVLIRLMNSSKNENYQAMIQKELYARKAFGRYAIVTNNLASIRKSSKARADKVAVLRKGEVAKIRKVTEKLFKAKMNGDVKEDRYYLLQVYNKKTTSKKNVIIEGWVFGPKIKVISVSDPLHSKVVSSKSKPNVPDETEVKIDEDSEDEFSRPSDFNKKDSAKKDETKKPEEENKTPSKDEEFYDFDEDEDE
;
A
#
# COMPACT_ATOMS: atom_id res chain seq x y z
N MET A 1 45.67 23.70 -30.40
CA MET A 1 44.27 24.14 -30.25
C MET A 1 43.36 22.93 -30.27
N ILE A 2 43.16 22.31 -29.11
CA ILE A 2 42.18 21.25 -28.89
C ILE A 2 41.33 21.77 -27.74
N ASN A 3 40.11 22.21 -28.04
CA ASN A 3 39.07 22.36 -27.02
C ASN A 3 37.71 22.65 -27.64
N LYS A 4 36.69 22.14 -26.94
CA LYS A 4 35.24 22.35 -27.08
C LYS A 4 34.51 21.38 -28.02
N LEU A 5 34.34 20.14 -27.58
CA LEU A 5 33.06 19.42 -27.67
C LEU A 5 33.09 18.14 -26.79
N PHE A 6 33.22 18.35 -25.49
CA PHE A 6 32.89 17.38 -24.43
C PHE A 6 32.24 18.22 -23.34
N PRO A 7 30.89 18.20 -23.18
CA PRO A 7 30.27 17.21 -22.30
C PRO A 7 28.78 16.93 -22.62
N ILE A 8 28.43 15.87 -23.36
CA ILE A 8 27.05 15.32 -23.34
C ILE A 8 27.04 13.77 -23.22
N PHE A 9 28.16 13.10 -23.45
CA PHE A 9 28.21 11.62 -23.44
C PHE A 9 28.48 10.95 -22.08
N ALA A 10 28.60 11.71 -20.98
CA ALA A 10 28.93 11.16 -19.65
C ALA A 10 27.73 10.94 -18.71
N LEU A 11 26.49 10.90 -19.23
CA LEU A 11 25.29 10.66 -18.41
C LEU A 11 24.48 9.42 -18.82
N PHE A 12 25.09 8.42 -19.46
CA PHE A 12 24.36 7.21 -19.87
C PHE A 12 24.98 5.85 -19.48
N ILE A 13 26.02 5.82 -18.65
CA ILE A 13 26.56 4.56 -18.13
C ILE A 13 26.83 4.68 -16.64
N LEU A 14 25.79 4.50 -15.81
CA LEU A 14 25.97 4.08 -14.41
C LEU A 14 24.74 3.37 -13.85
N ILE A 15 24.28 2.29 -14.50
CA ILE A 15 23.51 1.24 -13.81
C ILE A 15 23.78 -0.10 -14.50
N ILE A 16 24.91 -0.76 -14.23
CA ILE A 16 24.97 -2.24 -14.26
C ILE A 16 26.03 -2.73 -13.25
N SER A 17 25.57 -3.17 -12.10
CA SER A 17 26.15 -4.31 -11.36
C SER A 17 25.04 -4.84 -10.45
N ILE A 18 24.17 -5.64 -11.06
CA ILE A 18 23.25 -6.52 -10.32
C ILE A 18 23.56 -7.93 -10.82
N ASN A 19 23.91 -8.81 -9.89
CA ASN A 19 24.24 -10.20 -10.14
C ASN A 19 23.05 -10.94 -10.75
N ALA A 20 23.34 -11.90 -11.64
CA ALA A 20 22.34 -12.65 -12.40
C ALA A 20 21.40 -13.53 -11.55
N GLU A 21 21.66 -13.68 -10.26
CA GLU A 21 20.84 -14.49 -9.34
C GLU A 21 19.65 -13.71 -8.71
N ASP A 22 19.63 -12.38 -8.79
CA ASP A 22 18.52 -11.54 -8.28
C ASP A 22 17.29 -11.46 -9.23
N LEU A 23 17.30 -12.18 -10.35
CA LEU A 23 16.26 -12.14 -11.41
C LEU A 23 15.11 -13.16 -11.24
N LYS A 24 14.95 -13.75 -10.05
CA LYS A 24 13.91 -14.75 -9.75
C LYS A 24 12.75 -14.23 -8.87
N ASP A 25 12.72 -12.94 -8.54
CA ASP A 25 11.60 -12.31 -7.82
C ASP A 25 10.44 -11.96 -8.80
N PRO A 26 9.19 -12.38 -8.54
CA PRO A 26 8.03 -12.10 -9.39
C PRO A 26 7.70 -10.60 -9.54
N SER A 27 8.31 -9.73 -8.73
CA SER A 27 8.26 -8.28 -8.88
C SER A 27 8.97 -7.76 -10.14
N PHE A 28 9.87 -8.55 -10.73
CA PHE A 28 10.69 -8.18 -11.89
C PHE A 28 10.19 -8.73 -13.24
N LEU A 29 9.06 -9.45 -13.26
CA LEU A 29 8.43 -9.93 -14.50
C LEU A 29 8.15 -8.78 -15.48
N PHE A 30 7.80 -7.59 -14.97
CA PHE A 30 7.58 -6.39 -15.78
C PHE A 30 8.84 -5.82 -16.47
N ILE A 31 10.04 -6.12 -15.96
CA ILE A 31 11.31 -5.67 -16.54
C ILE A 31 11.89 -6.75 -17.47
N LYS A 32 11.64 -8.03 -17.18
CA LYS A 32 12.02 -9.16 -18.05
C LYS A 32 11.39 -9.06 -19.43
N ASP A 33 10.09 -8.73 -19.51
CA ASP A 33 9.39 -8.63 -20.79
C ASP A 33 9.84 -7.42 -21.61
N ALA A 34 10.10 -6.29 -20.95
CA ALA A 34 10.63 -5.10 -21.62
C ALA A 34 12.05 -5.32 -22.17
N LYS A 35 12.91 -6.03 -21.42
CA LYS A 35 14.29 -6.32 -21.84
C LYS A 35 14.35 -7.41 -22.92
N LYS A 36 13.48 -8.43 -22.86
CA LYS A 36 13.36 -9.47 -23.90
C LYS A 36 12.82 -8.88 -25.20
N MET A 37 11.90 -7.92 -25.12
CA MET A 37 11.40 -7.17 -26.28
C MET A 37 12.48 -6.26 -26.88
N GLN A 38 13.29 -5.57 -26.06
CA GLN A 38 14.42 -4.78 -26.54
C GLN A 38 15.55 -5.62 -27.16
N LEU A 39 15.83 -6.80 -26.61
CA LEU A 39 16.85 -7.70 -27.14
C LEU A 39 16.44 -8.26 -28.51
N ASN A 40 15.17 -8.68 -28.68
CA ASN A 40 14.67 -9.16 -29.97
C ASN A 40 14.66 -8.06 -31.05
N ILE A 41 14.41 -6.80 -30.67
CA ILE A 41 14.48 -5.66 -31.60
C ILE A 41 15.93 -5.37 -31.99
N ALA A 42 16.88 -5.43 -31.04
CA ALA A 42 18.29 -5.23 -31.34
C ALA A 42 18.88 -6.34 -32.23
N GLN A 43 18.38 -7.57 -32.07
CA GLN A 43 18.83 -8.74 -32.85
C GLN A 43 18.24 -8.73 -34.28
N ALA A 44 16.98 -8.31 -34.44
CA ALA A 44 16.38 -8.09 -35.77
C ALA A 44 17.02 -6.92 -36.55
N ILE A 45 17.56 -5.91 -35.84
CA ILE A 45 18.29 -4.79 -36.46
C ILE A 45 19.73 -5.19 -36.82
N ALA A 46 20.31 -6.20 -36.16
CA ALA A 46 21.63 -6.72 -36.49
C ALA A 46 21.59 -7.63 -37.74
N ASP A 47 20.56 -8.46 -37.88
CA ASP A 47 20.39 -9.38 -39.02
C ASP A 47 20.03 -8.65 -40.34
N GLU A 48 19.52 -7.42 -40.30
CA GLU A 48 19.24 -6.59 -41.51
C GLU A 48 20.46 -5.78 -42.00
N SER A 49 21.63 -5.90 -41.36
CA SER A 49 22.83 -5.11 -41.68
C SER A 49 23.99 -5.89 -42.31
N GLU A 50 23.81 -7.19 -42.55
CA GLU A 50 24.79 -8.04 -43.23
C GLU A 50 24.11 -8.82 -44.38
N GLU A 51 23.70 -8.14 -45.45
CA GLU A 51 23.51 -8.78 -46.76
C GLU A 51 23.30 -7.69 -47.83
N GLU A 52 24.40 -7.25 -48.47
CA GLU A 52 24.46 -6.91 -49.90
C GLU A 52 25.90 -6.58 -50.32
N GLU A 53 26.53 -7.50 -51.06
CA GLU A 53 27.26 -7.24 -52.32
C GLU A 53 27.78 -8.59 -52.88
N ASP A 54 27.18 -9.07 -53.99
CA ASP A 54 27.86 -9.16 -55.29
C ASP A 54 27.11 -10.01 -56.36
N ASP A 55 27.07 -9.39 -57.55
CA ASP A 55 27.15 -9.95 -58.90
C ASP A 55 25.96 -10.54 -59.71
N VAL A 56 25.48 -9.68 -60.64
CA VAL A 56 25.60 -9.80 -62.12
C VAL A 56 24.79 -10.89 -62.88
N SER A 57 23.85 -10.38 -63.69
CA SER A 57 23.53 -10.77 -65.09
C SER A 57 22.84 -12.12 -65.38
N SER A 58 21.60 -12.06 -65.90
CA SER A 58 21.29 -12.21 -67.34
C SER A 58 19.88 -12.77 -67.62
N ASN A 59 19.22 -12.09 -68.56
CA ASN A 59 18.33 -12.59 -69.62
C ASN A 59 16.96 -13.28 -69.35
N ALA A 60 15.95 -12.61 -69.93
CA ALA A 60 14.96 -13.12 -70.90
C ALA A 60 13.79 -14.04 -70.46
N GLY A 61 12.57 -13.62 -70.83
CA GLY A 61 11.54 -14.55 -71.33
C GLY A 61 10.08 -14.29 -70.90
N ALA A 62 9.26 -13.80 -71.84
CA ALA A 62 7.85 -14.16 -72.16
C ALA A 62 6.81 -14.33 -71.01
N LYS A 63 5.77 -13.47 -70.91
CA LYS A 63 4.44 -13.46 -71.61
C LYS A 63 3.39 -14.51 -71.13
N THR A 64 2.13 -14.02 -71.10
CA THR A 64 0.78 -14.68 -71.04
C THR A 64 0.19 -14.89 -69.63
N SER A 65 -0.94 -14.26 -69.20
CA SER A 65 -2.38 -14.34 -69.59
C SER A 65 -2.91 -15.79 -69.56
N SER A 66 -4.02 -16.21 -68.93
CA SER A 66 -5.28 -15.57 -68.54
C SER A 66 -6.24 -16.64 -67.94
N GLU A 67 -7.15 -16.21 -67.06
CA GLU A 67 -8.58 -16.59 -66.97
C GLU A 67 -9.14 -18.03 -66.68
N VAL A 68 -10.06 -18.03 -65.67
CA VAL A 68 -11.46 -18.55 -65.68
C VAL A 68 -11.85 -19.87 -64.98
N LYS A 69 -12.66 -19.69 -63.91
CA LYS A 69 -13.90 -20.35 -63.39
C LYS A 69 -14.09 -21.88 -63.49
N THR A 70 -14.66 -22.46 -62.42
CA THR A 70 -16.04 -23.03 -62.39
C THR A 70 -16.50 -23.43 -60.97
N LYS A 71 -17.83 -23.47 -60.79
CA LYS A 71 -18.61 -23.74 -59.56
C LYS A 71 -18.98 -25.23 -59.40
N GLY A 72 -19.24 -25.69 -58.17
CA GLY A 72 -20.01 -26.91 -57.88
C GLY A 72 -20.31 -27.13 -56.38
N SER A 73 -21.61 -27.16 -56.03
CA SER A 73 -22.24 -27.41 -54.71
C SER A 73 -21.99 -28.83 -54.14
N SER A 74 -22.26 -29.25 -52.89
CA SER A 74 -23.34 -28.90 -51.94
C SER A 74 -23.18 -29.55 -50.53
N LYS A 75 -23.98 -29.03 -49.57
CA LYS A 75 -24.55 -29.59 -48.30
C LYS A 75 -23.94 -29.18 -46.92
N PRO A 76 -24.81 -29.05 -45.89
CA PRO A 76 -24.70 -28.02 -44.85
C PRO A 76 -23.99 -28.52 -43.58
N ASN A 77 -23.22 -27.66 -42.94
CA ASN A 77 -22.64 -27.94 -41.63
C ASN A 77 -22.89 -26.77 -40.63
N VAL A 78 -23.19 -27.18 -39.42
CA VAL A 78 -23.57 -26.42 -38.21
C VAL A 78 -22.67 -25.20 -37.97
N PRO A 79 -23.18 -23.99 -37.64
CA PRO A 79 -22.33 -22.83 -37.50
C PRO A 79 -21.55 -22.87 -36.17
N SER A 80 -20.31 -23.35 -36.27
CA SER A 80 -19.25 -23.10 -35.29
C SER A 80 -18.79 -21.63 -35.40
N SER A 81 -18.60 -21.03 -34.23
CA SER A 81 -18.27 -19.62 -33.98
C SER A 81 -17.30 -19.00 -35.00
N HIS A 82 -17.81 -18.11 -35.85
CA HIS A 82 -16.99 -17.21 -36.66
C HIS A 82 -17.01 -15.80 -36.07
N ASN A 83 -15.87 -15.42 -35.49
CA ASN A 83 -15.46 -14.02 -35.36
C ASN A 83 -15.34 -13.41 -36.77
N GLN A 84 -16.45 -12.97 -37.37
CA GLN A 84 -16.41 -12.08 -38.52
C GLN A 84 -16.25 -10.64 -38.02
N TRP A 85 -15.01 -10.28 -37.68
CA TRP A 85 -14.61 -8.89 -37.77
C TRP A 85 -14.37 -8.63 -39.25
N THR A 86 -15.23 -7.82 -39.88
CA THR A 86 -14.99 -7.27 -41.21
C THR A 86 -13.59 -6.67 -41.21
N LYS A 87 -12.69 -7.31 -41.97
CA LYS A 87 -11.32 -6.86 -42.20
C LYS A 87 -11.43 -5.50 -42.88
N VAL A 88 -11.29 -4.42 -42.11
CA VAL A 88 -11.03 -3.10 -42.69
C VAL A 88 -9.75 -3.30 -43.49
N GLU A 89 -9.81 -2.98 -44.78
CA GLU A 89 -8.70 -3.06 -45.70
C GLU A 89 -7.62 -2.09 -45.19
N VAL A 90 -6.71 -2.61 -44.37
CA VAL A 90 -5.55 -1.87 -43.90
C VAL A 90 -4.67 -1.75 -45.13
N GLN A 91 -4.69 -0.58 -45.78
CA GLN A 91 -3.66 -0.21 -46.76
C GLN A 91 -2.32 -0.67 -46.20
N GLU A 92 -1.51 -1.41 -46.95
CA GLU A 92 -0.20 -1.88 -46.48
C GLU A 92 0.69 -0.66 -46.18
N VAL A 93 0.62 -0.21 -44.94
CA VAL A 93 1.40 0.90 -44.41
C VAL A 93 2.81 0.35 -44.18
N SER A 94 3.84 1.02 -44.70
CA SER A 94 5.22 0.62 -44.44
C SER A 94 5.47 0.47 -42.92
N PRO A 95 6.32 -0.48 -42.49
CA PRO A 95 6.60 -0.70 -41.07
C PRO A 95 6.98 0.59 -40.32
N GLU A 96 7.74 1.47 -40.97
CA GLU A 96 8.12 2.78 -40.46
C GLU A 96 6.92 3.71 -40.23
N LYS A 97 6.03 3.82 -41.23
CA LYS A 97 4.85 4.68 -41.14
C LYS A 97 3.87 4.15 -40.09
N ARG A 98 3.73 2.82 -39.95
CA ARG A 98 2.99 2.19 -38.85
C ARG A 98 3.57 2.58 -37.49
N ASN A 99 4.89 2.45 -37.33
CA ASN A 99 5.57 2.78 -36.07
C ASN A 99 5.43 4.26 -35.71
N ASN A 100 5.49 5.16 -36.70
CA ASN A 100 5.27 6.59 -36.49
C ASN A 100 3.84 6.89 -36.03
N LEU A 101 2.83 6.27 -36.65
CA LEU A 101 1.42 6.44 -36.24
C LEU A 101 1.17 5.92 -34.81
N ILE A 102 1.82 4.83 -34.43
CA ILE A 102 1.77 4.33 -33.05
C ILE A 102 2.40 5.36 -32.11
N ARG A 103 3.60 5.88 -32.42
CA ARG A 103 4.28 6.91 -31.60
C ARG A 103 3.41 8.16 -31.44
N GLU A 104 2.80 8.65 -32.50
CA GLU A 104 1.87 9.78 -32.47
C GLU A 104 0.65 9.51 -31.60
N GLY A 105 0.06 8.31 -31.73
CA GLY A 105 -1.05 7.88 -30.88
C GLY A 105 -0.71 7.85 -29.40
N LEU A 106 0.46 7.30 -29.04
CA LEU A 106 0.97 7.25 -27.67
C LEU A 106 1.27 8.65 -27.12
N ALA A 107 1.89 9.52 -27.92
CA ALA A 107 2.16 10.90 -27.56
C ALA A 107 0.87 11.69 -27.31
N ALA A 108 -0.16 11.49 -28.15
CA ALA A 108 -1.46 12.11 -27.97
C ALA A 108 -2.14 11.66 -26.67
N ILE A 109 -2.09 10.37 -26.34
CA ILE A 109 -2.63 9.85 -25.07
C ILE A 109 -1.93 10.52 -23.90
N LYS A 110 -0.59 10.55 -23.91
CA LYS A 110 0.21 11.16 -22.84
C LYS A 110 -0.11 12.63 -22.64
N MET A 111 -0.15 13.40 -23.73
CA MET A 111 -0.51 14.83 -23.71
C MET A 111 -1.91 15.08 -23.12
N HIS A 112 -2.88 14.23 -23.46
CA HIS A 112 -4.24 14.35 -22.92
C HIS A 112 -4.31 13.91 -21.45
N GLU A 113 -3.60 12.86 -21.07
CA GLU A 113 -3.51 12.38 -19.70
C GLU A 113 -2.93 13.45 -18.78
N ASP A 114 -1.83 14.08 -19.18
CA ASP A 114 -1.15 15.13 -18.40
C ASP A 114 -2.06 16.37 -18.21
N LYS A 115 -2.89 16.69 -19.20
CA LYS A 115 -3.91 17.75 -19.09
C LYS A 115 -5.02 17.41 -18.08
N ASN A 116 -5.35 16.13 -17.91
CA ASN A 116 -6.35 15.59 -16.98
C ASN A 116 -7.75 16.29 -16.94
N ARG A 117 -8.23 16.84 -18.06
CA ARG A 117 -9.54 17.52 -18.15
C ARG A 117 -10.61 16.61 -18.76
N ASN A 118 -11.88 16.99 -18.64
CA ASN A 118 -12.99 16.21 -19.20
C ASN A 118 -12.92 16.06 -20.73
N SER A 119 -12.41 17.06 -21.43
CA SER A 119 -12.10 16.97 -22.86
C SER A 119 -11.04 15.91 -23.14
N SER A 120 -9.99 15.79 -22.32
CA SER A 120 -8.98 14.73 -22.44
C SER A 120 -9.59 13.33 -22.35
N VAL A 121 -10.51 13.11 -21.40
CA VAL A 121 -11.21 11.81 -21.27
C VAL A 121 -11.97 11.47 -22.54
N LYS A 122 -12.66 12.45 -23.15
CA LYS A 122 -13.37 12.24 -24.43
C LYS A 122 -12.41 11.87 -25.56
N HIS A 123 -11.24 12.52 -25.65
CA HIS A 123 -10.23 12.23 -26.67
C HIS A 123 -9.63 10.84 -26.49
N ILE A 124 -9.18 10.50 -25.28
CA ILE A 124 -8.61 9.17 -24.99
C ILE A 124 -9.68 8.08 -25.17
N SER A 125 -10.94 8.34 -24.79
CA SER A 125 -12.05 7.42 -25.05
C SER A 125 -12.28 7.19 -26.55
N ARG A 126 -12.10 8.21 -27.39
CA ARG A 126 -12.18 8.06 -28.84
C ARG A 126 -11.03 7.21 -29.35
N ILE A 127 -9.80 7.51 -28.92
CA ILE A 127 -8.60 6.72 -29.27
C ILE A 127 -8.80 5.24 -28.91
N LEU A 128 -9.28 4.95 -27.70
CA LEU A 128 -9.59 3.59 -27.25
C LEU A 128 -10.62 2.88 -28.15
N LEU A 129 -11.57 3.59 -28.75
CA LEU A 129 -12.67 2.96 -29.48
C LEU A 129 -12.49 2.93 -31.00
N SER A 130 -11.56 3.72 -31.55
CA SER A 130 -11.43 3.90 -33.00
C SER A 130 -10.01 3.82 -33.54
N ASN A 131 -8.96 3.85 -32.71
CA ASN A 131 -7.60 3.79 -33.23
C ASN A 131 -7.32 2.40 -33.84
N PRO A 132 -6.74 2.30 -35.05
CA PRO A 132 -6.53 1.02 -35.71
C PRO A 132 -5.54 0.11 -34.96
N TYR A 133 -4.60 0.67 -34.19
CA TYR A 133 -3.53 -0.07 -33.54
C TYR A 133 -3.91 -0.53 -32.12
N PRO A 134 -3.97 -1.85 -31.85
CA PRO A 134 -4.29 -2.38 -30.52
C PRO A 134 -3.35 -1.90 -29.40
N GLU A 135 -2.09 -1.61 -29.72
CA GLU A 135 -1.09 -1.10 -28.78
C GLU A 135 -1.49 0.30 -28.27
N VAL A 136 -1.95 1.16 -29.18
CA VAL A 136 -2.45 2.50 -28.86
C VAL A 136 -3.76 2.40 -28.08
N ARG A 137 -4.67 1.50 -28.46
CA ARG A 137 -5.92 1.27 -27.72
C ARG A 137 -5.67 0.74 -26.30
N THR A 138 -4.69 -0.16 -26.15
CA THR A 138 -4.26 -0.69 -24.85
C THR A 138 -3.74 0.44 -23.96
N GLU A 139 -2.85 1.30 -24.46
CA GLU A 139 -2.37 2.44 -23.67
C GLU A 139 -3.49 3.45 -23.38
N ALA A 140 -4.44 3.65 -24.29
CA ALA A 140 -5.61 4.50 -24.04
C ALA A 140 -6.47 3.93 -22.90
N ALA A 141 -6.72 2.62 -22.88
CA ALA A 141 -7.42 1.96 -21.78
C ALA A 141 -6.65 2.14 -20.46
N ARG A 142 -5.32 1.96 -20.48
CA ARG A 142 -4.45 2.13 -19.30
C ARG A 142 -4.49 3.55 -18.76
N ALA A 143 -4.37 4.55 -19.62
CA ALA A 143 -4.47 5.96 -19.27
C ALA A 143 -5.82 6.30 -18.65
N LEU A 144 -6.93 5.83 -19.22
CA LEU A 144 -8.27 6.02 -18.61
C LEU A 144 -8.37 5.41 -17.21
N GLY A 145 -7.74 4.25 -16.99
CA GLY A 145 -7.63 3.62 -15.68
C GLY A 145 -6.85 4.48 -14.68
N ARG A 146 -5.66 4.97 -15.05
CA ARG A 146 -4.84 5.87 -14.22
C ARG A 146 -5.55 7.19 -13.90
N MET A 147 -6.29 7.74 -14.86
CA MET A 147 -7.11 8.94 -14.68
C MET A 147 -8.35 8.70 -13.80
N GLY A 148 -8.73 7.44 -13.55
CA GLY A 148 -9.94 7.11 -12.81
C GLY A 148 -11.25 7.42 -13.57
N LYS A 149 -11.21 7.53 -14.91
CA LYS A 149 -12.32 8.04 -15.74
C LYS A 149 -12.56 7.18 -16.99
N GLY A 150 -13.53 7.53 -17.83
CA GLY A 150 -13.76 6.86 -19.12
C GLY A 150 -14.48 5.51 -19.03
N LEU A 151 -15.22 5.27 -17.94
CA LEU A 151 -15.83 3.97 -17.65
C LEU A 151 -16.69 3.40 -18.80
N LYS A 152 -17.49 4.25 -19.47
CA LYS A 152 -18.32 3.85 -20.61
C LYS A 152 -17.50 3.32 -21.79
N ALA A 153 -16.35 3.95 -22.08
CA ALA A 153 -15.48 3.53 -23.17
C ALA A 153 -14.77 2.22 -22.82
N LEU A 154 -14.27 2.08 -21.59
CA LEU A 154 -13.68 0.83 -21.08
C LEU A 154 -14.69 -0.34 -21.13
N HIS A 155 -15.93 -0.09 -20.71
CA HIS A 155 -17.03 -1.05 -20.80
C HIS A 155 -17.35 -1.48 -22.23
N LYS A 156 -17.19 -0.59 -23.22
CA LYS A 156 -17.36 -0.91 -24.64
C LYS A 156 -16.17 -1.73 -25.14
N ALA A 157 -14.94 -1.33 -24.83
CA ALA A 157 -13.73 -2.07 -25.19
C ALA A 157 -13.74 -3.52 -24.66
N ILE A 158 -14.24 -3.76 -23.45
CA ILE A 158 -14.41 -5.13 -22.91
C ILE A 158 -15.31 -6.01 -23.80
N LYS A 159 -16.33 -5.43 -24.44
CA LYS A 159 -17.29 -6.17 -25.24
C LYS A 159 -16.83 -6.41 -26.68
N SER A 160 -16.10 -5.47 -27.25
CA SER A 160 -15.89 -5.39 -28.69
C SER A 160 -14.43 -5.29 -29.11
N ASP A 161 -13.45 -5.37 -28.22
CA ASP A 161 -12.04 -5.27 -28.62
C ASP A 161 -11.32 -6.63 -28.58
N GLY A 162 -10.10 -6.65 -29.10
CA GLY A 162 -9.18 -7.79 -29.09
C GLY A 162 -8.68 -8.14 -27.68
N TYR A 163 -8.04 -9.29 -27.57
CA TYR A 163 -7.63 -9.90 -26.30
C TYR A 163 -6.85 -8.95 -25.38
N GLU A 164 -5.77 -8.34 -25.88
CA GLU A 164 -4.89 -7.45 -25.12
C GLU A 164 -5.63 -6.21 -24.57
N VAL A 165 -6.42 -5.57 -25.43
CA VAL A 165 -7.19 -4.38 -25.03
C VAL A 165 -8.26 -4.75 -24.00
N ARG A 166 -8.90 -5.91 -24.13
CA ARG A 166 -9.87 -6.39 -23.13
C ARG A 166 -9.22 -6.62 -21.77
N GLN A 167 -8.07 -7.29 -21.72
CA GLN A 167 -7.33 -7.50 -20.48
C GLN A 167 -7.00 -6.17 -19.79
N GLN A 168 -6.44 -5.24 -20.56
CA GLN A 168 -6.10 -3.92 -20.04
C GLN A 168 -7.35 -3.14 -19.61
N ALA A 169 -8.46 -3.26 -20.33
CA ALA A 169 -9.72 -2.63 -19.94
C ALA A 169 -10.25 -3.19 -18.61
N TYR A 170 -10.16 -4.51 -18.37
CA TYR A 170 -10.49 -5.13 -17.07
C TYR A 170 -9.61 -4.60 -15.94
N GLN A 171 -8.30 -4.52 -16.15
CA GLN A 171 -7.37 -3.93 -15.18
C GLN A 171 -7.70 -2.46 -14.90
N SER A 172 -8.04 -1.69 -15.94
CA SER A 172 -8.40 -0.27 -15.78
C SER A 172 -9.71 -0.09 -15.01
N ILE A 173 -10.75 -0.89 -15.28
CA ILE A 173 -11.99 -0.81 -14.48
C ILE A 173 -11.78 -1.32 -13.05
N GLU A 174 -10.85 -2.27 -12.82
CA GLU A 174 -10.42 -2.69 -11.48
C GLU A 174 -9.75 -1.52 -10.74
N ILE A 175 -8.84 -0.78 -11.39
CA ILE A 175 -8.21 0.41 -10.79
C ILE A 175 -9.27 1.44 -10.40
N ILE A 176 -10.24 1.71 -11.29
CA ILE A 176 -11.35 2.63 -11.03
C ILE A 176 -12.23 2.14 -9.87
N GLY A 177 -12.48 0.83 -9.77
CA GLY A 177 -13.24 0.23 -8.65
C GLY A 177 -14.71 0.64 -8.57
N SER A 178 -15.29 1.17 -9.66
CA SER A 178 -16.67 1.65 -9.67
C SER A 178 -17.69 0.52 -9.53
N ARG A 179 -18.74 0.75 -8.71
CA ARG A 179 -19.86 -0.19 -8.56
C ARG A 179 -20.60 -0.48 -9.88
N TYR A 180 -20.58 0.45 -10.83
CA TYR A 180 -21.18 0.27 -12.15
C TYR A 180 -20.47 -0.79 -13.01
N SER A 181 -19.27 -1.21 -12.62
CA SER A 181 -18.53 -2.29 -13.26
C SER A 181 -18.86 -3.70 -12.74
N LEU A 182 -19.71 -3.83 -11.71
CA LEU A 182 -19.98 -5.13 -11.08
C LEU A 182 -20.41 -6.21 -12.08
N LYS A 183 -21.29 -5.87 -13.04
CA LYS A 183 -21.73 -6.81 -14.09
C LYS A 183 -20.60 -7.29 -15.00
N TYR A 184 -19.62 -6.43 -15.27
CA TYR A 184 -18.45 -6.78 -16.08
C TYR A 184 -17.53 -7.70 -15.29
N PHE A 185 -17.24 -7.41 -14.03
CA PHE A 185 -16.45 -8.32 -13.19
C PHE A 185 -17.13 -9.67 -12.97
N THR A 186 -18.45 -9.68 -12.78
CA THR A 186 -19.25 -10.93 -12.64
C THR A 186 -19.20 -11.79 -13.92
N SER A 187 -19.04 -11.15 -15.07
CA SER A 187 -18.79 -11.86 -16.34
C SER A 187 -17.33 -12.32 -16.42
N GLY A 188 -16.39 -11.46 -16.04
CA GLY A 188 -14.96 -11.73 -16.10
C GLY A 188 -14.46 -12.85 -15.18
N VAL A 189 -15.11 -13.11 -14.03
CA VAL A 189 -14.78 -14.29 -13.19
C VAL A 189 -15.07 -15.63 -13.89
N LYS A 190 -15.89 -15.63 -14.96
CA LYS A 190 -16.16 -16.82 -15.79
C LYS A 190 -15.20 -16.96 -16.97
N SER A 191 -14.29 -16.01 -17.16
CA SER A 191 -13.31 -16.03 -18.23
C SER A 191 -12.34 -17.20 -18.07
N THR A 192 -11.85 -17.76 -19.16
CA THR A 192 -10.71 -18.71 -19.14
C THR A 192 -9.37 -18.01 -18.93
N ASP A 193 -9.31 -16.70 -19.19
CA ASP A 193 -8.12 -15.88 -19.01
C ASP A 193 -7.87 -15.53 -17.53
N PRO A 194 -6.75 -16.00 -16.93
CA PRO A 194 -6.41 -15.73 -15.53
C PRO A 194 -6.24 -14.24 -15.22
N LEU A 195 -5.75 -13.42 -16.16
CA LEU A 195 -5.59 -11.98 -15.93
C LEU A 195 -6.94 -11.28 -15.78
N ILE A 196 -7.92 -11.66 -16.61
CA ILE A 196 -9.30 -11.16 -16.49
C ILE A 196 -9.94 -11.64 -15.18
N LYS A 197 -9.76 -12.91 -14.79
CA LYS A 197 -10.26 -13.43 -13.50
C LYS A 197 -9.68 -12.66 -12.31
N LYS A 198 -8.36 -12.48 -12.27
CA LYS A 198 -7.66 -11.73 -11.19
C LYS A 198 -8.20 -10.31 -11.06
N SER A 199 -8.28 -9.57 -12.16
CA SER A 199 -8.82 -8.20 -12.12
C SER A 199 -10.29 -8.18 -11.76
N SER A 200 -11.05 -9.21 -12.13
CA SER A 200 -12.46 -9.30 -11.77
C SER A 200 -12.67 -9.52 -10.28
N TYR A 201 -11.96 -10.45 -9.65
CA TYR A 201 -12.10 -10.68 -8.21
C TYR A 201 -11.64 -9.48 -7.37
N ARG A 202 -10.52 -8.84 -7.72
CA ARG A 202 -10.07 -7.61 -7.07
C ARG A 202 -11.07 -6.47 -7.27
N GLY A 203 -11.59 -6.33 -8.49
CA GLY A 203 -12.57 -5.32 -8.88
C GLY A 203 -13.87 -5.47 -8.11
N ILE A 204 -14.39 -6.70 -7.99
CA ILE A 204 -15.55 -7.04 -7.16
C ILE A 204 -15.35 -6.55 -5.73
N GLY A 205 -14.19 -6.82 -5.12
CA GLY A 205 -13.85 -6.33 -3.78
C GLY A 205 -13.93 -4.81 -3.64
N LYS A 206 -13.44 -4.07 -4.64
CA LYS A 206 -13.48 -2.60 -4.64
C LYS A 206 -14.90 -2.04 -4.81
N THR A 207 -15.80 -2.75 -5.48
CA THR A 207 -17.20 -2.31 -5.63
C THR A 207 -17.99 -2.27 -4.32
N LYS A 208 -17.54 -3.00 -3.29
CA LYS A 208 -18.24 -3.18 -1.99
C LYS A 208 -19.68 -3.72 -2.11
N SER A 209 -20.04 -4.38 -3.21
CA SER A 209 -21.36 -4.97 -3.39
C SER A 209 -21.54 -6.23 -2.56
N SER A 210 -22.66 -6.37 -1.84
CA SER A 210 -23.00 -7.63 -1.13
C SER A 210 -22.99 -8.84 -2.08
N ILE A 211 -23.64 -8.73 -3.23
CA ILE A 211 -23.64 -9.74 -4.30
C ILE A 211 -22.20 -10.09 -4.72
N GLY A 212 -21.36 -9.07 -4.86
CA GLY A 212 -19.95 -9.23 -5.16
C GLY A 212 -19.20 -10.06 -4.12
N ARG A 213 -19.42 -9.79 -2.83
CA ARG A 213 -18.82 -10.58 -1.74
C ARG A 213 -19.24 -12.04 -1.84
N ASP A 214 -20.51 -12.31 -2.09
CA ASP A 214 -21.02 -13.68 -2.18
C ASP A 214 -20.38 -14.45 -3.34
N ILE A 215 -20.12 -13.78 -4.47
CA ILE A 215 -19.37 -14.37 -5.60
C ILE A 215 -17.96 -14.78 -5.16
N ILE A 216 -17.25 -13.92 -4.42
CA ILE A 216 -15.91 -14.25 -3.91
C ILE A 216 -15.97 -15.46 -2.97
N LEU A 217 -16.91 -15.46 -2.02
CA LEU A 217 -17.03 -16.53 -1.04
C LEU A 217 -17.39 -17.88 -1.68
N LYS A 218 -18.28 -17.88 -2.67
CA LYS A 218 -18.78 -19.11 -3.31
C LYS A 218 -17.90 -19.64 -4.44
N LYS A 219 -17.12 -18.78 -5.10
CA LYS A 219 -16.34 -19.15 -6.30
C LYS A 219 -14.86 -18.83 -6.16
N GLY A 220 -14.54 -17.61 -5.76
CA GLY A 220 -13.15 -17.14 -5.72
C GLY A 220 -12.26 -17.90 -4.75
N LEU A 221 -12.80 -18.35 -3.62
CA LEU A 221 -12.07 -19.13 -2.62
C LEU A 221 -11.85 -20.61 -3.01
N SER A 222 -12.40 -21.03 -4.15
CA SER A 222 -12.28 -22.39 -4.70
C SER A 222 -11.54 -22.41 -6.04
N GLU A 223 -10.90 -21.30 -6.43
CA GLU A 223 -10.09 -21.25 -7.65
C GLU A 223 -8.80 -22.06 -7.47
N GLU A 224 -8.48 -22.86 -8.47
CA GLU A 224 -7.28 -23.72 -8.48
C GLU A 224 -5.99 -22.92 -8.74
N ASP A 225 -6.08 -21.89 -9.57
CA ASP A 225 -4.95 -20.98 -9.84
C ASP A 225 -4.66 -20.15 -8.57
N PRO A 226 -3.48 -20.29 -7.95
CA PRO A 226 -3.18 -19.61 -6.71
C PRO A 226 -3.13 -18.08 -6.82
N GLU A 227 -2.78 -17.54 -7.99
CA GLU A 227 -2.81 -16.09 -8.20
C GLU A 227 -4.23 -15.56 -8.29
N VAL A 228 -5.15 -16.34 -8.88
CA VAL A 228 -6.58 -16.03 -8.93
C VAL A 228 -7.19 -16.12 -7.53
N LEU A 229 -6.87 -17.16 -6.76
CA LEU A 229 -7.27 -17.28 -5.36
C LEU A 229 -6.76 -16.10 -4.52
N SER A 230 -5.49 -15.71 -4.68
CA SER A 230 -4.93 -14.53 -4.01
C SER A 230 -5.67 -13.24 -4.39
N ALA A 231 -6.06 -13.11 -5.66
CA ALA A 231 -6.90 -12.00 -6.11
C ALA A 231 -8.31 -12.02 -5.47
N ALA A 232 -8.90 -13.20 -5.25
CA ALA A 232 -10.15 -13.36 -4.51
C ALA A 232 -10.02 -12.99 -3.03
N LEU A 233 -8.96 -13.44 -2.35
CA LEU A 233 -8.65 -13.06 -0.97
C LEU A 233 -8.38 -11.55 -0.84
N THR A 234 -7.71 -10.96 -1.82
CA THR A 234 -7.57 -9.50 -1.95
C THR A 234 -8.92 -8.82 -2.09
N GLY A 235 -9.78 -9.33 -2.97
CA GLY A 235 -11.16 -8.89 -3.14
C GLY A 235 -11.95 -8.93 -1.82
N LEU A 236 -11.84 -10.03 -1.07
CA LEU A 236 -12.48 -10.20 0.23
C LEU A 236 -11.94 -9.18 1.26
N GLY A 237 -10.62 -8.97 1.25
CA GLY A 237 -9.94 -8.03 2.13
C GLY A 237 -10.50 -6.62 2.02
N TYR A 238 -10.84 -6.18 0.81
CA TYR A 238 -11.51 -4.91 0.61
C TYR A 238 -12.80 -4.78 1.43
N TYR A 239 -13.67 -5.80 1.52
CA TYR A 239 -14.91 -5.69 2.32
C TYR A 239 -14.65 -5.38 3.79
N SER A 240 -13.48 -5.79 4.32
CA SER A 240 -13.06 -5.49 5.68
C SER A 240 -14.12 -5.89 6.72
N LYS A 241 -14.81 -7.02 6.55
CA LYS A 241 -15.75 -7.52 7.57
C LYS A 241 -15.01 -8.33 8.63
N LYS A 242 -15.46 -8.23 9.87
CA LYS A 242 -14.88 -8.99 11.00
C LYS A 242 -15.12 -10.50 10.84
N GLU A 243 -16.29 -10.88 10.34
CA GLU A 243 -16.66 -12.28 10.08
C GLU A 243 -15.73 -12.96 9.05
N ASP A 244 -15.15 -12.21 8.11
CA ASP A 244 -14.23 -12.73 7.10
C ASP A 244 -12.84 -13.06 7.67
N LEU A 245 -12.52 -12.61 8.89
CA LEU A 245 -11.21 -12.88 9.50
C LEU A 245 -10.99 -14.37 9.78
N GLY A 246 -12.04 -15.14 10.06
CA GLY A 246 -11.93 -16.60 10.20
C GLY A 246 -11.47 -17.28 8.90
N ILE A 247 -11.88 -16.75 7.75
CA ILE A 247 -11.46 -17.24 6.43
C ILE A 247 -9.96 -16.98 6.23
N PHE A 248 -9.51 -15.76 6.50
CA PHE A 248 -8.08 -15.44 6.42
C PHE A 248 -7.24 -16.32 7.35
N GLN A 249 -7.72 -16.59 8.57
CA GLN A 249 -7.02 -17.47 9.51
C GLN A 249 -6.87 -18.89 8.93
N LYS A 250 -7.95 -19.45 8.36
CA LYS A 250 -7.91 -20.76 7.69
C LYS A 250 -6.84 -20.84 6.61
N PHE A 251 -6.70 -19.81 5.76
CA PHE A 251 -5.68 -19.79 4.70
C PHE A 251 -4.26 -19.51 5.23
N LEU A 252 -4.11 -18.73 6.30
CA LEU A 252 -2.82 -18.53 6.98
C LEU A 252 -2.30 -19.81 7.65
N ASP A 253 -3.19 -20.68 8.10
CA ASP A 253 -2.84 -21.97 8.72
C ASP A 253 -2.79 -23.13 7.72
N SER A 254 -2.91 -22.86 6.41
CA SER A 254 -2.83 -23.90 5.38
C SER A 254 -1.38 -24.25 5.04
N ASP A 255 -1.13 -25.47 4.56
CA ASP A 255 0.22 -25.92 4.16
C ASP A 255 0.66 -25.39 2.78
N SER A 256 -0.28 -24.81 2.02
CA SER A 256 0.00 -24.24 0.70
C SER A 256 0.58 -22.83 0.84
N GLU A 257 1.85 -22.68 0.49
CA GLU A 257 2.52 -21.38 0.53
C GLU A 257 1.78 -20.29 -0.28
N PRO A 258 1.29 -20.56 -1.50
CA PRO A 258 0.47 -19.58 -2.23
C PRO A 258 -0.81 -19.15 -1.48
N HIS A 259 -1.44 -20.05 -0.73
CA HIS A 259 -2.62 -19.73 0.08
C HIS A 259 -2.27 -18.79 1.23
N ILE A 260 -1.16 -19.06 1.94
CA ILE A 260 -0.66 -18.19 3.01
C ILE A 260 -0.37 -16.80 2.45
N ILE A 261 0.36 -16.72 1.32
CA ILE A 261 0.71 -15.45 0.67
C ILE A 261 -0.57 -14.69 0.26
N GLY A 262 -1.55 -15.38 -0.33
CA GLY A 262 -2.85 -14.79 -0.70
C GLY A 262 -3.59 -14.21 0.51
N ALA A 263 -3.55 -14.91 1.65
CA ALA A 263 -4.18 -14.45 2.89
C ALA A 263 -3.46 -13.22 3.46
N ILE A 264 -2.13 -13.22 3.49
CA ILE A 264 -1.31 -12.07 3.91
C ILE A 264 -1.64 -10.85 3.04
N GLN A 265 -1.64 -11.02 1.72
CA GLN A 265 -1.95 -9.95 0.77
C GLN A 265 -3.37 -9.41 0.97
N GLY A 266 -4.36 -10.29 1.15
CA GLY A 266 -5.74 -9.91 1.41
C GLY A 266 -5.95 -9.17 2.73
N LEU A 267 -5.31 -9.62 3.81
CA LEU A 267 -5.28 -8.92 5.09
C LEU A 267 -4.67 -7.53 4.97
N GLY A 268 -3.72 -7.33 4.05
CA GLY A 268 -3.17 -6.03 3.66
C GLY A 268 -4.23 -5.01 3.26
N TYR A 269 -5.31 -5.42 2.59
CA TYR A 269 -6.40 -4.54 2.15
C TYR A 269 -7.53 -4.38 3.17
N SER A 270 -7.57 -5.20 4.22
CA SER A 270 -8.57 -5.10 5.28
C SER A 270 -8.34 -3.85 6.16
N THR A 271 -9.40 -3.18 6.58
CA THR A 271 -9.33 -2.08 7.55
C THR A 271 -9.58 -2.54 8.98
N GLN A 272 -9.77 -3.84 9.20
CA GLN A 272 -9.98 -4.41 10.53
C GLN A 272 -8.69 -4.33 11.36
N PRO A 273 -8.72 -3.81 12.61
CA PRO A 273 -7.54 -3.75 13.47
C PRO A 273 -6.87 -5.13 13.66
N LEU A 274 -7.69 -6.16 13.86
CA LEU A 274 -7.23 -7.55 14.01
C LEU A 274 -6.41 -8.06 12.82
N ALA A 275 -6.58 -7.51 11.62
CA ALA A 275 -5.77 -7.91 10.46
C ALA A 275 -4.27 -7.64 10.67
N ILE A 276 -3.91 -6.55 11.37
CA ILE A 276 -2.49 -6.27 11.69
C ILE A 276 -1.97 -7.32 12.67
N ASN A 277 -2.77 -7.74 13.64
CA ASN A 277 -2.38 -8.77 14.60
C ASN A 277 -2.17 -10.12 13.90
N MET A 278 -3.06 -10.49 12.96
CA MET A 278 -2.91 -11.71 12.18
C MET A 278 -1.64 -11.71 11.32
N LEU A 279 -1.32 -10.57 10.69
CA LEU A 279 -0.05 -10.40 9.93
C LEU A 279 1.19 -10.51 10.83
N LEU A 280 1.13 -9.99 12.05
CA LEU A 280 2.23 -10.13 13.02
C LEU A 280 2.38 -11.57 13.51
N ASN A 281 1.27 -12.23 13.81
CA ASN A 281 1.28 -13.62 14.24
C ASN A 281 1.79 -14.56 13.13
N SER A 282 1.45 -14.29 11.86
CA SER A 282 1.98 -15.08 10.74
C SER A 282 3.49 -14.93 10.60
N LEU A 283 4.03 -13.73 10.87
CA LEU A 283 5.47 -13.48 10.89
C LEU A 283 6.17 -14.18 12.07
N GLU A 284 5.55 -14.17 13.25
CA GLU A 284 6.08 -14.87 14.43
C GLU A 284 6.12 -16.39 14.21
N LYS A 285 5.11 -16.97 13.53
CA LYS A 285 5.09 -18.39 13.16
C LYS A 285 6.12 -18.72 12.08
N ASN A 286 6.20 -17.88 11.03
CA ASN A 286 6.99 -18.15 9.84
C ASN A 286 7.72 -16.86 9.38
N PRO A 287 8.95 -16.62 9.86
CA PRO A 287 9.73 -15.43 9.52
C PRO A 287 9.99 -15.24 8.02
N LYS A 288 9.95 -16.31 7.21
CA LYS A 288 10.15 -16.22 5.75
C LYS A 288 9.15 -15.32 5.03
N TYR A 289 7.97 -15.08 5.61
CA TYR A 289 6.94 -14.21 5.03
C TYR A 289 7.07 -12.73 5.40
N GLU A 290 8.22 -12.34 5.95
CA GLU A 290 8.55 -10.94 6.24
C GLU A 290 8.32 -9.99 5.07
N PRO A 291 8.79 -10.26 3.83
CA PRO A 291 8.59 -9.32 2.72
C PRO A 291 7.11 -9.17 2.34
N GLU A 292 6.31 -10.23 2.37
CA GLU A 292 4.87 -10.17 2.09
C GLU A 292 4.12 -9.40 3.18
N VAL A 293 4.50 -9.58 4.45
CA VAL A 293 3.93 -8.84 5.58
C VAL A 293 4.31 -7.36 5.48
N ILE A 294 5.57 -7.03 5.18
CA ILE A 294 6.02 -5.65 4.94
C ILE A 294 5.18 -5.04 3.83
N ASN A 295 5.09 -5.67 2.66
CA ASN A 295 4.31 -5.18 1.52
C ASN A 295 2.82 -4.98 1.88
N SER A 296 2.25 -5.90 2.66
CA SER A 296 0.84 -5.82 3.10
C SER A 296 0.62 -4.68 4.10
N LEU A 297 1.58 -4.44 5.00
CA LEU A 297 1.59 -3.26 5.87
C LEU A 297 1.84 -1.97 5.09
N SER A 298 2.63 -2.01 4.01
CA SER A 298 2.88 -0.89 3.09
C SER A 298 1.60 -0.40 2.38
N LYS A 299 0.62 -1.29 2.17
CA LYS A 299 -0.70 -0.89 1.65
C LYS A 299 -1.56 -0.15 2.67
N LYS A 300 -1.33 -0.34 3.97
CA LYS A 300 -2.06 0.29 5.07
C LYS A 300 -1.38 1.58 5.53
N ARG A 301 -1.83 2.73 5.02
CA ARG A 301 -1.31 4.06 5.40
C ARG A 301 -1.94 4.59 6.69
N ASN A 302 -1.80 3.86 7.79
CA ASN A 302 -2.25 4.30 9.12
C ASN A 302 -1.12 4.22 10.16
N LEU A 303 -1.29 4.89 11.30
CA LEU A 303 -0.27 4.97 12.34
C LEU A 303 0.11 3.58 12.87
N ALA A 304 -0.85 2.67 13.06
CA ALA A 304 -0.58 1.32 13.56
C ALA A 304 0.40 0.57 12.65
N SER A 305 0.16 0.58 11.33
CA SER A 305 1.07 -0.03 10.36
C SER A 305 2.42 0.68 10.31
N THR A 306 2.47 2.01 10.43
CA THR A 306 3.74 2.75 10.54
C THR A 306 4.55 2.33 11.77
N LEU A 307 3.93 2.20 12.94
CA LEU A 307 4.60 1.75 14.16
C LEU A 307 5.14 0.32 14.01
N VAL A 308 4.38 -0.56 13.38
CA VAL A 308 4.83 -1.93 13.09
C VAL A 308 6.00 -1.94 12.11
N LEU A 309 5.95 -1.15 11.04
CA LEU A 309 7.08 -1.04 10.10
C LEU A 309 8.34 -0.54 10.81
N ILE A 310 8.24 0.46 11.68
CA ILE A 310 9.40 0.93 12.47
C ILE A 310 9.90 -0.18 13.40
N ARG A 311 9.01 -0.98 14.01
CA ARG A 311 9.42 -2.16 14.79
C ARG A 311 10.23 -3.13 13.94
N LEU A 312 9.71 -3.48 12.75
CA LEU A 312 10.36 -4.40 11.83
C LEU A 312 11.71 -3.84 11.35
N MET A 313 11.81 -2.55 11.05
CA MET A 313 13.07 -1.90 10.65
C MET A 313 14.17 -2.06 11.70
N ASN A 314 13.81 -2.07 13.00
CA ASN A 314 14.77 -2.22 14.10
C ASN A 314 15.05 -3.68 14.48
N SER A 315 14.16 -4.62 14.11
CA SER A 315 14.33 -6.05 14.44
C SER A 315 14.83 -6.89 13.28
N SER A 316 14.57 -6.46 12.04
CA SER A 316 14.94 -7.19 10.83
C SER A 316 16.45 -7.17 10.67
N LYS A 317 17.04 -8.34 10.37
CA LYS A 317 18.47 -8.48 10.08
C LYS A 317 18.78 -8.28 8.59
N ASN A 318 17.77 -8.24 7.74
CA ASN A 318 17.93 -8.19 6.31
C ASN A 318 17.95 -6.73 5.83
N GLU A 319 19.09 -6.30 5.29
CA GLU A 319 19.30 -4.92 4.79
C GLU A 319 18.31 -4.56 3.67
N ASN A 320 17.95 -5.52 2.81
CA ASN A 320 16.97 -5.28 1.74
C ASN A 320 15.59 -4.96 2.33
N TYR A 321 15.17 -5.66 3.38
CA TYR A 321 13.89 -5.41 4.05
C TYR A 321 13.91 -4.08 4.79
N GLN A 322 15.03 -3.74 5.43
CA GLN A 322 15.22 -2.42 6.04
C GLN A 322 15.11 -1.29 5.00
N ALA A 323 15.73 -1.44 3.83
CA ALA A 323 15.65 -0.48 2.73
C ALA A 323 14.22 -0.34 2.19
N MET A 324 13.49 -1.46 2.03
CA MET A 324 12.07 -1.45 1.65
C MET A 324 11.22 -0.68 2.66
N ILE A 325 11.42 -0.95 3.95
CA ILE A 325 10.70 -0.27 5.03
C ILE A 325 11.04 1.22 5.05
N GLN A 326 12.32 1.58 4.91
CA GLN A 326 12.76 2.97 4.90
C GLN A 326 12.10 3.77 3.77
N LYS A 327 12.04 3.19 2.55
CA LYS A 327 11.35 3.78 1.40
C LYS A 327 9.86 4.01 1.70
N GLU A 328 9.20 3.06 2.36
CA GLU A 328 7.78 3.19 2.71
C GLU A 328 7.55 4.26 3.78
N LEU A 329 8.38 4.29 4.84
CA LEU A 329 8.30 5.32 5.88
C LEU A 329 8.50 6.73 5.30
N TYR A 330 9.41 6.87 4.33
CA TYR A 330 9.61 8.10 3.58
C TYR A 330 8.39 8.48 2.74
N ALA A 331 7.86 7.55 1.94
CA ALA A 331 6.68 7.80 1.10
C ALA A 331 5.45 8.26 1.90
N ARG A 332 5.35 7.83 3.17
CA ARG A 332 4.29 8.22 4.10
C ARG A 332 4.56 9.52 4.87
N LYS A 333 5.75 10.12 4.72
CA LYS A 333 6.23 11.23 5.56
C LYS A 333 6.14 10.91 7.05
N ALA A 334 6.52 9.69 7.43
CA ALA A 334 6.47 9.20 8.80
C ALA A 334 7.56 9.81 9.72
N PHE A 335 8.01 11.04 9.43
CA PHE A 335 9.09 11.71 10.13
C PHE A 335 8.72 12.06 11.57
N GLY A 336 9.72 12.08 12.45
CA GLY A 336 9.57 12.48 13.85
C GLY A 336 10.23 11.52 14.81
N ARG A 337 9.89 11.66 16.10
CA ARG A 337 10.46 10.87 17.19
C ARG A 337 9.54 9.72 17.57
N TYR A 338 10.13 8.55 17.74
CA TYR A 338 9.46 7.34 18.19
C TYR A 338 10.20 6.76 19.40
N ALA A 339 9.48 5.98 20.19
CA ALA A 339 10.00 5.26 21.34
C ALA A 339 9.94 3.76 21.05
N ILE A 340 11.05 3.06 21.25
CA ILE A 340 11.10 1.60 21.27
C ILE A 340 11.19 1.15 22.72
N VAL A 341 10.33 0.24 23.15
CA VAL A 341 10.38 -0.29 24.51
C VAL A 341 11.57 -1.22 24.68
N THR A 342 12.46 -0.91 25.64
CA THR A 342 13.70 -1.66 25.88
C THR A 342 13.53 -2.70 26.99
N ASN A 343 12.74 -2.39 28.00
CA ASN A 343 12.46 -3.28 29.12
C ASN A 343 11.45 -4.37 28.73
N ASN A 344 11.41 -5.48 29.48
CA ASN A 344 10.46 -6.57 29.25
C ASN A 344 9.01 -6.07 29.18
N LEU A 345 8.64 -5.17 30.09
CA LEU A 345 7.33 -4.53 30.13
C LEU A 345 7.45 -3.04 30.50
N ALA A 346 6.74 -2.19 29.75
CA ALA A 346 6.59 -0.77 30.06
C ALA A 346 5.10 -0.41 30.17
N SER A 347 4.65 -0.07 31.39
CA SER A 347 3.30 0.46 31.57
C SER A 347 3.24 1.91 31.11
N ILE A 348 2.30 2.22 30.22
CA ILE A 348 1.91 3.60 29.91
C ILE A 348 0.76 4.02 30.84
N ARG A 349 0.78 5.27 31.32
CA ARG A 349 -0.09 5.76 32.39
C ARG A 349 -0.89 6.99 31.99
N LYS A 350 -2.01 7.26 32.67
CA LYS A 350 -2.89 8.42 32.38
C LYS A 350 -2.18 9.77 32.57
N SER A 351 -1.22 9.85 33.49
CA SER A 351 -0.41 11.06 33.73
C SER A 351 1.07 10.71 33.94
N SER A 352 1.93 11.72 33.91
CA SER A 352 3.39 11.62 34.07
C SER A 352 3.83 11.37 35.52
N LYS A 353 3.14 10.46 36.22
CA LYS A 353 3.39 10.10 37.62
C LYS A 353 3.53 8.58 37.76
N ALA A 354 4.47 8.14 38.60
CA ALA A 354 4.72 6.71 38.81
C ALA A 354 3.52 5.94 39.38
N ARG A 355 2.67 6.62 40.18
CA ARG A 355 1.46 6.04 40.81
C ARG A 355 0.18 6.17 39.97
N ALA A 356 0.21 6.88 38.85
CA ALA A 356 -0.99 7.08 38.03
C ALA A 356 -1.51 5.77 37.42
N ASP A 357 -2.81 5.71 37.18
CA ASP A 357 -3.47 4.54 36.58
C ASP A 357 -2.77 4.10 35.29
N LYS A 358 -2.65 2.78 35.13
CA LYS A 358 -2.14 2.17 33.90
C LYS A 358 -3.23 2.24 32.84
N VAL A 359 -2.84 2.68 31.64
CA VAL A 359 -3.70 2.68 30.44
C VAL A 359 -3.47 1.40 29.63
N ALA A 360 -2.20 1.05 29.42
CA ALA A 360 -1.80 -0.19 28.75
C ALA A 360 -0.40 -0.61 29.18
N VAL A 361 -0.01 -1.81 28.75
CA VAL A 361 1.33 -2.36 28.95
C VAL A 361 1.93 -2.69 27.60
N LEU A 362 3.12 -2.16 27.36
CA LEU A 362 3.89 -2.41 26.17
C LEU A 362 4.95 -3.47 26.43
N ARG A 363 5.20 -4.32 25.44
CA ARG A 363 6.24 -5.35 25.47
C ARG A 363 7.55 -4.83 24.89
N LYS A 364 8.66 -5.47 25.24
CA LYS A 364 9.97 -5.23 24.63
C LYS A 364 9.88 -5.24 23.09
N GLY A 365 10.50 -4.24 22.46
CA GLY A 365 10.51 -4.05 21.01
C GLY A 365 9.26 -3.39 20.44
N GLU A 366 8.20 -3.14 21.23
CA GLU A 366 7.05 -2.37 20.74
C GLU A 366 7.43 -0.90 20.53
N VAL A 367 6.83 -0.31 19.50
CA VAL A 367 7.13 1.04 19.05
C VAL A 367 5.91 1.95 19.23
N ALA A 368 6.16 3.17 19.68
CA ALA A 368 5.15 4.21 19.85
C ALA A 368 5.64 5.55 19.29
N LYS A 369 4.72 6.41 18.85
CA LYS A 369 5.07 7.76 18.43
C LYS A 369 5.16 8.67 19.65
N ILE A 370 6.21 9.47 19.76
CA ILE A 370 6.36 10.43 20.86
C ILE A 370 5.62 11.71 20.51
N ARG A 371 4.69 12.12 21.38
CA ARG A 371 3.88 13.34 21.22
C ARG A 371 4.43 14.50 22.04
N LYS A 372 4.72 14.23 23.31
CA LYS A 372 5.20 15.22 24.27
C LYS A 372 6.25 14.60 25.18
N VAL A 373 7.06 15.45 25.78
CA VAL A 373 8.01 15.08 26.83
C VAL A 373 7.83 16.08 27.96
N THR A 374 7.88 15.64 29.20
CA THR A 374 7.82 16.56 30.35
C THR A 374 9.06 17.44 30.38
N GLU A 375 8.91 18.69 30.77
CA GLU A 375 10.05 19.59 30.98
C GLU A 375 10.89 19.14 32.18
N LYS A 376 10.20 18.77 33.27
CA LYS A 376 10.78 18.32 34.53
C LYS A 376 11.28 16.88 34.45
N LEU A 377 12.33 16.61 35.24
CA LEU A 377 12.85 15.28 35.54
C LEU A 377 12.07 14.65 36.71
N PHE A 378 12.05 13.33 36.73
CA PHE A 378 11.37 12.54 37.74
C PHE A 378 12.28 11.41 38.21
N LYS A 379 12.32 11.18 39.52
CA LYS A 379 13.00 10.05 40.13
C LYS A 379 12.04 8.87 40.28
N ALA A 380 12.43 7.69 39.82
CA ALA A 380 11.67 6.47 40.01
C ALA A 380 12.60 5.27 40.23
N LYS A 381 12.22 4.42 41.19
CA LYS A 381 12.95 3.18 41.48
C LYS A 381 12.70 2.16 40.37
N MET A 382 13.76 1.63 39.76
CA MET A 382 13.74 0.57 38.77
C MET A 382 14.85 -0.44 39.05
N ASN A 383 14.49 -1.73 39.16
CA ASN A 383 15.44 -2.83 39.36
C ASN A 383 16.41 -2.64 40.54
N GLY A 384 15.97 -1.98 41.62
CA GLY A 384 16.81 -1.69 42.79
C GLY A 384 17.35 -0.26 42.82
N ASP A 385 17.58 0.35 41.65
CA ASP A 385 18.20 1.66 41.54
C ASP A 385 17.18 2.79 41.40
N VAL A 386 17.53 3.99 41.88
CA VAL A 386 16.77 5.21 41.58
C VAL A 386 17.30 5.80 40.28
N LYS A 387 16.46 5.81 39.25
CA LYS A 387 16.76 6.44 37.96
C LYS A 387 16.06 7.79 37.89
N GLU A 388 16.71 8.77 37.30
CA GLU A 388 16.17 10.12 37.07
C GLU A 388 16.08 10.39 35.57
N ASP A 389 14.88 10.71 35.07
CA ASP A 389 14.64 11.03 33.65
C ASP A 389 13.25 11.68 33.47
N ARG A 390 12.89 12.04 32.24
CA ARG A 390 11.60 12.61 31.84
C ARG A 390 10.54 11.54 31.59
N TYR A 391 9.29 11.97 31.59
CA TYR A 391 8.18 11.18 31.07
C TYR A 391 7.88 11.56 29.62
N TYR A 392 7.51 10.56 28.83
CA TYR A 392 7.21 10.69 27.40
C TYR A 392 5.75 10.31 27.16
N LEU A 393 4.98 11.21 26.56
CA LEU A 393 3.62 10.92 26.11
C LEU A 393 3.69 10.16 24.80
N LEU A 394 3.25 8.90 24.83
CA LEU A 394 3.31 7.97 23.72
C LEU A 394 1.93 7.81 23.08
N GLN A 395 1.89 7.81 21.75
CA GLN A 395 0.79 7.29 20.93
C GLN A 395 1.08 5.85 20.53
N VAL A 396 0.24 4.92 20.97
CA VAL A 396 0.46 3.48 20.84
C VAL A 396 -0.71 2.81 20.12
N TYR A 397 -0.39 1.81 19.29
CA TYR A 397 -1.37 0.87 18.75
C TYR A 397 -1.87 -0.09 19.83
N ASN A 398 -3.19 -0.08 20.06
CA ASN A 398 -3.86 -0.97 21.00
C ASN A 398 -4.21 -2.31 20.34
N LYS A 399 -3.35 -3.32 20.56
CA LYS A 399 -3.53 -4.67 20.00
C LYS A 399 -4.80 -5.39 20.47
N LYS A 400 -5.38 -5.00 21.60
CA LYS A 400 -6.53 -5.69 22.21
C LYS A 400 -7.88 -5.17 21.70
N THR A 401 -7.92 -4.05 20.97
CA THR A 401 -9.19 -3.49 20.52
C THR A 401 -9.72 -4.23 19.29
N THR A 402 -11.02 -4.54 19.33
CA THR A 402 -11.81 -4.93 18.15
C THR A 402 -12.54 -3.73 17.53
N SER A 403 -12.57 -2.60 18.25
CA SER A 403 -13.21 -1.36 17.82
C SER A 403 -12.25 -0.46 17.04
N LYS A 404 -12.77 0.19 15.99
CA LYS A 404 -12.06 1.21 15.20
C LYS A 404 -11.78 2.50 15.99
N LYS A 405 -12.58 2.82 17.03
CA LYS A 405 -12.45 4.08 17.79
C LYS A 405 -11.25 4.10 18.76
N ASN A 406 -10.82 2.93 19.25
CA ASN A 406 -9.78 2.82 20.29
C ASN A 406 -8.50 2.12 19.78
N VAL A 407 -8.22 2.24 18.48
CA VAL A 407 -7.04 1.63 17.82
C VAL A 407 -5.76 2.30 18.26
N ILE A 408 -5.80 3.62 18.52
CA ILE A 408 -4.68 4.39 19.05
C ILE A 408 -5.06 4.89 20.44
N ILE A 409 -4.16 4.70 21.40
CA ILE A 409 -4.30 5.20 22.77
C ILE A 409 -3.08 6.02 23.13
N GLU A 410 -3.26 6.96 24.05
CA GLU A 410 -2.18 7.79 24.58
C GLU A 410 -1.87 7.45 26.04
N GLY A 411 -0.60 7.52 26.42
CA GLY A 411 -0.20 7.37 27.81
C GLY A 411 1.26 7.73 28.03
N TRP A 412 1.58 8.11 29.26
CA TRP A 412 2.90 8.51 29.69
C TRP A 412 3.75 7.31 30.10
N VAL A 413 4.98 7.25 29.61
CA VAL A 413 5.99 6.26 30.03
C VAL A 413 7.21 6.96 30.62
N PHE A 414 7.87 6.31 31.56
CA PHE A 414 9.13 6.79 32.11
C PHE A 414 10.29 6.49 31.14
N GLY A 415 11.11 7.50 30.83
CA GLY A 415 12.15 7.48 29.80
C GLY A 415 13.12 6.27 29.84
N PRO A 416 13.61 5.81 31.00
CA PRO A 416 14.56 4.71 31.08
C PRO A 416 13.98 3.35 30.68
N LYS A 417 12.68 3.26 30.40
CA LYS A 417 12.02 2.06 29.86
C LYS A 417 11.95 2.04 28.33
N ILE A 418 12.41 3.10 27.68
CA ILE A 418 12.35 3.28 26.24
C ILE A 418 13.69 3.75 25.67
N LYS A 419 13.91 3.46 24.39
CA LYS A 419 14.93 4.07 23.55
C LYS A 419 14.25 5.00 22.57
N VAL A 420 14.67 6.27 22.53
CA VAL A 420 14.17 7.22 21.54
C VAL A 420 14.92 7.02 20.22
N ILE A 421 14.16 6.96 19.13
CA ILE A 421 14.69 6.95 17.75
C ILE A 421 14.05 8.07 16.95
N SER A 422 14.76 8.57 15.95
CA SER A 422 14.26 9.56 14.99
C SER A 422 14.14 8.93 13.61
N VAL A 423 13.04 9.21 12.93
CA VAL A 423 12.89 8.98 11.50
C VAL A 423 13.04 10.35 10.84
N SER A 424 14.16 10.56 10.15
CA SER A 424 14.52 11.83 9.51
C SER A 424 14.20 11.82 8.01
N ASP A 425 14.05 13.02 7.45
CA ASP A 425 14.02 13.19 6.00
C ASP A 425 15.45 13.07 5.43
N PRO A 426 15.72 12.10 4.53
CA PRO A 426 17.04 11.92 3.91
C PRO A 426 17.51 13.13 3.09
N LEU A 427 16.61 14.01 2.63
CA LEU A 427 17.00 15.26 1.97
C LEU A 427 17.48 16.31 2.98
N HIS A 428 16.95 16.27 4.20
CA HIS A 428 17.34 17.19 5.27
C HIS A 428 18.61 16.75 5.99
N SER A 429 18.92 15.44 6.02
CA SER A 429 20.16 14.92 6.60
C SER A 429 21.42 15.28 5.82
N LYS A 430 21.32 15.48 4.49
CA LYS A 430 22.45 15.94 3.65
C LYS A 430 22.84 17.40 3.89
N VAL A 431 21.94 18.22 4.45
CA VAL A 431 22.22 19.63 4.78
C VAL A 431 23.00 19.75 6.10
N VAL A 432 22.87 18.77 7.00
CA VAL A 432 23.57 18.76 8.29
C VAL A 432 24.98 18.15 8.18
N SER A 433 25.20 17.20 7.25
CA SER A 433 26.51 16.55 7.08
C SER A 433 27.58 17.39 6.37
N SER A 434 27.24 18.58 5.86
CA SER A 434 28.18 19.50 5.19
C SER A 434 28.59 20.72 6.04
N LYS A 435 28.15 20.80 7.30
CA LYS A 435 28.58 21.81 8.27
C LYS A 435 28.88 21.19 9.64
N SER A 436 29.90 20.34 9.70
CA SER A 436 30.58 20.04 10.96
C SER A 436 32.08 20.24 10.78
N LYS A 437 32.55 21.46 11.06
CA LYS A 437 33.94 21.69 11.47
C LYS A 437 34.12 21.10 12.88
N PRO A 438 35.32 20.60 13.23
CA PRO A 438 35.56 19.93 14.51
C PRO A 438 35.47 20.95 15.64
N ASN A 439 34.63 20.68 16.64
CA ASN A 439 34.51 21.52 17.83
C ASN A 439 35.59 21.13 18.83
N VAL A 440 36.52 22.06 19.06
CA VAL A 440 37.42 22.11 20.23
C VAL A 440 36.54 22.46 21.45
N PRO A 441 36.81 21.94 22.66
CA PRO A 441 36.03 22.29 23.85
C PRO A 441 36.41 23.71 24.29
N ASP A 442 35.42 24.60 24.36
CA ASP A 442 35.58 25.95 24.90
C ASP A 442 35.13 25.91 26.36
N GLU A 443 36.09 26.04 27.28
CA GLU A 443 35.87 26.25 28.71
C GLU A 443 35.31 27.66 28.90
N THR A 444 34.04 27.78 29.28
CA THR A 444 33.51 29.03 29.83
C THR A 444 32.72 28.75 31.11
N GLU A 445 33.43 29.00 32.21
CA GLU A 445 32.99 29.44 33.53
C GLU A 445 31.51 29.25 33.90
N VAL A 446 31.29 28.25 34.76
CA VAL A 446 30.10 28.13 35.60
C VAL A 446 30.20 29.17 36.72
N LYS A 447 29.26 30.13 36.75
CA LYS A 447 28.98 30.91 37.95
C LYS A 447 28.36 30.00 38.99
N ILE A 448 29.07 29.82 40.10
CA ILE A 448 28.63 29.14 41.30
C ILE A 448 27.91 30.20 42.14
N ASP A 449 26.60 30.04 42.33
CA ASP A 449 25.91 30.71 43.43
C ASP A 449 25.97 29.75 44.62
N GLU A 450 26.89 30.06 45.54
CA GLU A 450 26.96 29.50 46.89
C GLU A 450 25.82 30.11 47.70
N ASP A 451 24.88 29.28 48.18
CA ASP A 451 24.12 29.50 49.42
C ASP A 451 23.34 28.21 49.74
N SER A 452 24.01 27.29 50.42
CA SER A 452 23.35 26.26 51.21
C SER A 452 24.22 25.96 52.43
N GLU A 453 23.98 26.69 53.51
CA GLU A 453 24.39 26.23 54.84
C GLU A 453 23.50 25.05 55.24
N ASP A 454 24.18 23.92 55.46
CA ASP A 454 23.67 22.75 56.15
C ASP A 454 23.42 23.08 57.63
N GLU A 455 22.30 22.59 58.18
CA GLU A 455 22.35 22.11 59.57
C GLU A 455 21.36 20.96 59.81
N PHE A 456 21.95 19.80 60.11
CA PHE A 456 21.30 18.63 60.69
C PHE A 456 21.49 18.67 62.21
N SER A 457 20.41 18.57 63.00
CA SER A 457 20.26 17.53 64.07
C SER A 457 19.03 17.76 64.97
N ARG A 458 18.46 16.62 65.40
CA ARG A 458 17.28 16.35 66.27
C ARG A 458 17.52 16.71 67.77
N PRO A 459 16.68 16.28 68.75
CA PRO A 459 15.22 16.36 68.98
C PRO A 459 14.89 16.92 70.40
N SER A 460 13.63 17.26 70.71
CA SER A 460 13.07 17.11 72.08
C SER A 460 11.57 17.41 72.17
N ASP A 461 10.92 16.64 73.04
CA ASP A 461 9.57 16.80 73.58
C ASP A 461 9.37 18.17 74.26
N PHE A 462 8.14 18.70 74.24
CA PHE A 462 7.37 19.10 75.44
C PHE A 462 6.06 19.84 75.06
N ASN A 463 4.96 19.17 75.39
CA ASN A 463 3.70 19.62 76.02
C ASN A 463 3.28 21.11 76.13
N LYS A 464 1.94 21.29 76.07
CA LYS A 464 1.08 22.40 76.58
C LYS A 464 1.04 23.71 75.77
N LYS A 465 -0.05 24.48 75.69
CA LYS A 465 -1.50 24.37 75.98
C LYS A 465 -2.13 25.70 75.48
N ASP A 466 -3.43 25.64 75.16
CA ASP A 466 -4.45 26.70 75.29
C ASP A 466 -4.38 28.03 74.50
N SER A 467 -5.36 28.25 73.61
CA SER A 467 -6.48 29.22 73.75
C SER A 467 -7.08 29.55 72.36
N ALA A 468 -8.31 29.11 72.06
CA ALA A 468 -9.58 29.87 72.12
C ALA A 468 -9.64 31.03 71.09
N LYS A 469 -10.58 31.10 70.13
CA LYS A 469 -12.05 31.12 70.22
C LYS A 469 -12.70 31.01 68.82
N LYS A 470 -13.79 30.20 68.73
CA LYS A 470 -15.16 30.50 68.21
C LYS A 470 -15.29 31.23 66.84
N ASP A 471 -16.09 30.75 65.89
CA ASP A 471 -17.55 30.61 66.02
C ASP A 471 -18.18 29.39 65.33
N GLU A 472 -19.23 28.89 65.99
CA GLU A 472 -20.22 27.91 65.56
C GLU A 472 -21.18 28.52 64.53
N THR A 473 -21.71 27.78 63.56
CA THR A 473 -23.05 27.12 63.58
C THR A 473 -23.40 26.86 62.10
N LYS A 474 -24.20 25.89 61.65
CA LYS A 474 -24.97 24.77 62.19
C LYS A 474 -25.33 23.89 60.98
N LYS A 475 -25.27 22.57 61.16
CA LYS A 475 -25.89 21.52 60.32
C LYS A 475 -27.43 21.50 60.57
N PRO A 476 -28.28 20.79 59.79
CA PRO A 476 -28.32 19.29 59.75
C PRO A 476 -28.56 18.73 58.30
N GLU A 477 -28.11 17.54 57.88
CA GLU A 477 -28.74 16.19 58.04
C GLU A 477 -30.29 16.22 57.97
N GLU A 478 -30.99 15.49 57.09
CA GLU A 478 -31.10 14.03 56.96
C GLU A 478 -32.01 13.73 55.72
N GLU A 479 -31.68 12.78 54.83
CA GLU A 479 -32.31 11.44 54.67
C GLU A 479 -33.33 11.26 53.52
N ASN A 480 -33.10 10.19 52.73
CA ASN A 480 -34.07 9.21 52.21
C ASN A 480 -35.24 9.62 51.27
N LYS A 481 -35.18 9.17 49.99
CA LYS A 481 -36.02 8.09 49.38
C LYS A 481 -36.20 8.24 47.85
N THR A 482 -36.08 7.11 47.16
CA THR A 482 -36.65 6.81 45.83
C THR A 482 -38.19 6.76 45.87
N PRO A 483 -38.89 7.02 44.75
CA PRO A 483 -39.54 5.97 43.94
C PRO A 483 -39.46 6.24 42.40
N SER A 484 -39.22 5.26 41.53
CA SER A 484 -40.15 4.36 40.79
C SER A 484 -41.22 5.00 39.88
N LYS A 485 -41.04 4.73 38.56
CA LYS A 485 -42.03 4.21 37.57
C LYS A 485 -43.07 5.13 36.86
N ASP A 486 -43.42 4.62 35.67
CA ASP A 486 -44.52 4.93 34.72
C ASP A 486 -44.20 6.01 33.65
N GLU A 487 -44.00 5.66 32.38
CA GLU A 487 -44.93 5.21 31.29
C GLU A 487 -45.49 6.39 30.47
N GLU A 488 -45.21 6.41 29.15
CA GLU A 488 -45.95 7.06 28.03
C GLU A 488 -45.09 6.85 26.76
N PHE A 489 -45.37 5.89 25.87
CA PHE A 489 -46.43 5.83 24.85
C PHE A 489 -46.39 7.00 23.85
N TYR A 490 -45.85 6.77 22.65
CA TYR A 490 -46.23 7.45 21.41
C TYR A 490 -46.03 6.49 20.22
N ASP A 491 -47.15 5.94 19.77
CA ASP A 491 -47.39 5.52 18.38
C ASP A 491 -47.37 6.76 17.47
N PHE A 492 -46.85 6.63 16.25
CA PHE A 492 -47.38 7.32 15.07
C PHE A 492 -46.93 6.59 13.79
N ASP A 493 -47.86 5.78 13.30
CA ASP A 493 -48.37 5.61 11.94
C ASP A 493 -47.43 5.39 10.74
N GLU A 494 -47.83 4.31 10.05
CA GLU A 494 -47.73 3.96 8.64
C GLU A 494 -47.88 5.14 7.68
N ASP A 495 -47.10 5.10 6.59
CA ASP A 495 -47.53 5.57 5.28
C ASP A 495 -46.88 4.65 4.23
N GLU A 496 -47.68 3.73 3.70
CA GLU A 496 -47.54 3.16 2.36
C GLU A 496 -47.98 4.23 1.34
N ASP A 497 -47.17 4.48 0.29
CA ASP A 497 -47.60 4.45 -1.11
C ASP A 497 -46.54 5.04 -2.08
N GLU A 498 -46.47 4.40 -3.26
CA GLU A 498 -45.74 4.67 -4.52
C GLU A 498 -44.32 4.10 -4.76
#